data_AF-A0A5R9JAJ1-F1
#
_entry.id   AF-A0A5R9JAJ1-F1
#
_cell.length_a   1.000
_cell.length_b   1.000
_cell.length_c   1.000
_cell.angle_alpha   90.00
_cell.angle_beta   90.00
_cell.angle_gamma   90.00
#
_symmetry.space_group_name_H-M   'P 1'
#
loop_
_entity.id
_entity.type
_entity.pdbx_description
1 polymer ?
#
loop_
_entity_poly.entity_id
_entity_poly.type
_entity_poly.pdbx_seq_one_letter_code
_entity_poly.pdbx_strand_id
1 'polypeptide(L)'
;MPPIPRRHRRWPASLALLIATAACDPRQVTLDPTLAQYDGIYRGSETPEALGGACAGVSGGTLKFTITEGQITLQTHRKSRRLGGTVGADGSVTMQNGDGSRHLTGSIQDGVLTGTEINGNTTRNDPYASAAPPCSSILRAVRSP
;
A
#
# COMPACT_ATOMS: atom_id res chain seq x y z
N MET A 1 83.01 -33.18 -18.41
CA MET A 1 81.86 -32.27 -18.21
C MET A 1 80.56 -33.03 -18.48
N PRO A 2 79.82 -33.47 -17.46
CA PRO A 2 78.47 -34.01 -17.62
C PRO A 2 77.37 -32.95 -17.33
N PRO A 3 76.14 -33.14 -17.86
CA PRO A 3 75.15 -32.07 -18.08
C PRO A 3 74.23 -31.72 -16.88
N ILE A 4 73.69 -30.50 -16.98
CA ILE A 4 72.75 -29.79 -16.10
C ILE A 4 71.42 -30.56 -15.91
N PRO A 5 70.92 -30.72 -14.67
CA PRO A 5 69.56 -31.18 -14.45
C PRO A 5 68.56 -30.00 -14.44
N ARG A 6 67.62 -29.98 -15.39
CA ARG A 6 66.39 -29.18 -15.31
C ARG A 6 65.21 -30.09 -14.97
N ARG A 7 64.67 -29.96 -13.76
CA ARG A 7 63.31 -30.44 -13.42
C ARG A 7 62.52 -29.27 -12.84
N HIS A 8 61.78 -28.58 -13.71
CA HIS A 8 60.67 -27.73 -13.32
C HIS A 8 59.42 -28.60 -13.19
N ARG A 9 58.98 -28.84 -11.96
CA ARG A 9 57.63 -29.33 -11.66
C ARG A 9 57.21 -28.74 -10.33
N ARG A 10 56.24 -27.81 -10.38
CA ARG A 10 55.14 -27.62 -9.42
C ARG A 10 54.31 -26.41 -9.88
N TRP A 11 53.10 -26.71 -10.35
CA TRP A 11 51.98 -25.79 -10.50
C TRP A 11 51.13 -25.85 -9.21
N PRO A 12 50.17 -24.94 -9.00
CA PRO A 12 50.08 -24.01 -7.88
C PRO A 12 49.28 -24.58 -6.70
N ALA A 13 49.48 -24.03 -5.51
CA ALA A 13 48.60 -24.28 -4.38
C ALA A 13 48.03 -22.95 -3.88
N SER A 14 46.77 -22.74 -4.25
CA SER A 14 45.72 -22.14 -3.43
C SER A 14 45.93 -20.71 -2.95
N LEU A 15 45.50 -19.76 -3.79
CA LEU A 15 44.97 -18.48 -3.32
C LEU A 15 43.71 -18.79 -2.48
N ALA A 16 43.82 -18.70 -1.16
CA ALA A 16 42.66 -18.73 -0.28
C ALA A 16 41.88 -17.42 -0.46
N LEU A 17 40.87 -17.46 -1.33
CA LEU A 17 39.89 -16.39 -1.47
C LEU A 17 39.02 -16.39 -0.20
N LEU A 18 39.28 -15.45 0.71
CA LEU A 18 38.38 -15.11 1.80
C LEU A 18 37.05 -14.63 1.18
N ILE A 19 36.09 -15.54 1.06
CA ILE A 19 34.69 -15.17 0.84
C ILE A 19 34.23 -14.54 2.15
N ALA A 20 34.23 -13.21 2.19
CA ALA A 20 33.50 -12.47 3.19
C ALA A 20 32.03 -12.92 3.07
N THR A 21 31.57 -13.74 4.00
CA THR A 21 30.14 -13.93 4.24
C THR A 21 29.62 -12.63 4.81
N ALA A 22 29.36 -11.68 3.92
CA ALA A 22 28.30 -10.72 4.16
C ALA A 22 27.07 -11.57 4.44
N ALA A 23 26.67 -11.63 5.71
CA ALA A 23 25.31 -11.95 6.09
C ALA A 23 24.44 -10.87 5.44
N CYS A 24 24.15 -11.03 4.15
CA CYS A 24 22.94 -10.49 3.56
C CYS A 24 21.84 -11.22 4.32
N ASP A 25 21.41 -10.61 5.41
CA ASP A 25 20.15 -10.87 6.06
C ASP A 25 19.10 -10.72 4.95
N PRO A 26 18.63 -11.81 4.33
CA PRO A 26 17.53 -11.69 3.43
C PRO A 26 16.38 -11.49 4.39
N ARG A 27 15.98 -10.24 4.61
CA ARG A 27 14.58 -9.95 4.87
C ARG A 27 13.84 -10.50 3.65
N GLN A 28 13.62 -11.82 3.65
CA GLN A 28 12.59 -12.45 2.87
C GLN A 28 11.35 -11.74 3.37
N VAL A 29 10.91 -10.75 2.60
CA VAL A 29 9.51 -10.36 2.59
C VAL A 29 8.82 -11.64 2.18
N THR A 30 8.47 -12.47 3.14
CA THR A 30 7.61 -13.61 2.93
C THR A 30 6.30 -12.99 2.49
N LEU A 31 6.13 -12.86 1.18
CA LEU A 31 4.87 -12.47 0.58
C LEU A 31 3.87 -13.48 1.11
N ASP A 32 3.01 -13.04 2.02
CA ASP A 32 1.94 -13.87 2.52
C ASP A 32 1.08 -14.20 1.28
N PRO A 33 1.04 -15.48 0.83
CA PRO A 33 0.34 -15.84 -0.39
C PRO A 33 -1.16 -15.52 -0.30
N THR A 34 -1.69 -15.32 0.91
CA THR A 34 -3.06 -14.87 1.12
C THR A 34 -3.27 -13.41 0.70
N LEU A 35 -2.22 -12.58 0.61
CA LEU A 35 -2.35 -11.19 0.17
C LEU A 35 -2.47 -11.08 -1.36
N ALA A 36 -1.80 -11.99 -2.08
CA ALA A 36 -1.84 -12.03 -3.55
C ALA A 36 -3.27 -12.25 -4.10
N GLN A 37 -4.17 -12.86 -3.31
CA GLN A 37 -5.56 -13.06 -3.72
C GLN A 37 -6.33 -11.73 -3.90
N TYR A 38 -5.89 -10.67 -3.22
CA TYR A 38 -6.52 -9.35 -3.27
C TYR A 38 -5.93 -8.43 -4.34
N ASP A 39 -4.80 -8.80 -4.94
CA ASP A 39 -4.10 -7.97 -5.93
C ASP A 39 -4.98 -7.64 -7.14
N GLY A 40 -4.86 -6.41 -7.63
CA GLY A 40 -5.57 -5.95 -8.81
C GLY A 40 -6.14 -4.54 -8.68
N ILE A 41 -6.99 -4.18 -9.63
CA ILE A 41 -7.59 -2.86 -9.73
C ILE A 41 -9.06 -2.97 -9.34
N TYR A 42 -9.51 -2.16 -8.38
CA TYR A 42 -10.91 -2.06 -8.00
C TYR A 42 -11.45 -0.70 -8.44
N ARG A 43 -12.63 -0.69 -9.05
CA ARG A 43 -13.28 0.53 -9.53
C ARG A 43 -14.66 0.65 -8.93
N GLY A 44 -15.04 1.87 -8.59
CA GLY A 44 -16.37 2.09 -8.04
C GLY A 44 -16.67 3.55 -7.75
N SER A 45 -17.54 3.75 -6.79
CA SER A 45 -18.12 5.05 -6.46
C SER A 45 -18.16 5.26 -4.96
N GLU A 46 -18.16 6.54 -4.60
CA GLU A 46 -18.42 7.01 -3.25
C GLU A 46 -19.85 7.51 -3.16
N THR A 47 -20.52 7.19 -2.06
CA THR A 47 -21.81 7.75 -1.68
C THR A 47 -21.65 8.51 -0.36
N PRO A 48 -21.94 9.82 -0.32
CA PRO A 48 -21.96 10.56 0.95
C PRO A 48 -22.97 9.94 1.91
N GLU A 49 -22.56 9.81 3.18
CA GLU A 49 -23.44 9.28 4.23
C GLU A 49 -24.17 10.40 5.01
N ALA A 50 -23.99 11.66 4.60
CA ALA A 50 -24.48 12.80 5.37
C ALA A 50 -26.01 12.92 5.40
N LEU A 51 -26.59 12.59 6.55
CA LEU A 51 -27.90 13.04 7.02
C LEU A 51 -27.83 14.53 7.42
N GLY A 52 -27.73 15.44 6.44
CA GLY A 52 -27.81 16.88 6.68
C GLY A 52 -26.82 17.71 5.85
N GLY A 53 -27.31 18.80 5.27
CA GLY A 53 -26.65 19.58 4.21
C GLY A 53 -25.31 20.29 4.51
N ALA A 54 -24.59 19.89 5.57
CA ALA A 54 -23.29 20.45 5.95
C ALA A 54 -22.09 19.77 5.27
N CYS A 55 -22.25 18.57 4.69
CA CYS A 55 -21.19 17.90 3.93
C CYS A 55 -21.22 18.29 2.44
N ALA A 56 -21.16 19.60 2.16
CA ALA A 56 -21.01 20.12 0.81
C ALA A 56 -19.60 19.82 0.29
N GLY A 57 -19.45 18.82 -0.57
CA GLY A 57 -18.16 18.52 -1.23
C GLY A 57 -17.79 17.04 -1.32
N VAL A 58 -18.63 16.13 -0.82
CA VAL A 58 -18.44 14.70 -1.03
C VAL A 58 -18.81 14.36 -2.47
N SER A 59 -17.84 14.56 -3.36
CA SER A 59 -17.98 14.27 -4.78
C SER A 59 -18.28 12.78 -4.95
N GLY A 60 -19.45 12.42 -5.48
CA GLY A 60 -19.80 11.08 -5.97
C GLY A 60 -18.93 10.69 -7.18
N GLY A 61 -17.62 10.64 -6.95
CA GLY A 61 -16.60 10.48 -7.98
C GLY A 61 -16.25 9.03 -8.19
N THR A 62 -15.73 8.74 -9.39
CA THR A 62 -15.15 7.44 -9.69
C THR A 62 -13.87 7.24 -8.89
N LEU A 63 -13.82 6.13 -8.16
CA LEU A 63 -12.69 5.68 -7.36
C LEU A 63 -11.92 4.59 -8.12
N LYS A 64 -10.59 4.65 -8.05
CA LYS A 64 -9.72 3.55 -8.48
C LYS A 64 -8.82 3.16 -7.32
N PHE A 65 -8.98 1.94 -6.83
CA PHE A 65 -8.04 1.33 -5.90
C PHE A 65 -7.09 0.41 -6.66
N THR A 66 -5.82 0.44 -6.30
CA THR A 66 -4.81 -0.50 -6.83
C THR A 66 -4.18 -1.22 -5.65
N ILE A 67 -4.22 -2.56 -5.69
CA ILE A 67 -3.68 -3.44 -4.65
C ILE A 67 -2.53 -4.24 -5.24
N THR A 68 -1.39 -4.24 -4.57
CA THR A 68 -0.19 -4.98 -4.95
C THR A 68 0.54 -5.42 -3.70
N GLU A 69 0.67 -6.73 -3.50
CA GLU A 69 1.39 -7.34 -2.37
C GLU A 69 0.87 -6.81 -1.02
N GLY A 70 -0.45 -6.68 -0.88
CA GLY A 70 -1.10 -6.17 0.32
C GLY A 70 -0.98 -4.66 0.53
N GLN A 71 -0.30 -3.92 -0.36
CA GLN A 71 -0.33 -2.46 -0.38
C GLN A 71 -1.50 -1.97 -1.20
N ILE A 72 -2.30 -1.04 -0.66
CA ILE A 72 -3.45 -0.46 -1.35
C ILE A 72 -3.26 1.04 -1.54
N THR A 73 -3.61 1.53 -2.73
CA THR A 73 -3.62 2.96 -3.04
C THR A 73 -4.94 3.37 -3.66
N LEU A 74 -5.51 4.48 -3.20
CA LEU A 74 -6.69 5.11 -3.78
C LEU A 74 -6.23 6.27 -4.68
N GLN A 75 -6.71 6.26 -5.92
CA GLN A 75 -6.57 7.36 -6.85
C GLN A 75 -7.96 7.78 -7.35
N THR A 76 -8.25 9.07 -7.19
CA THR A 76 -9.47 9.69 -7.74
C THR A 76 -9.17 10.36 -9.09
N HIS A 77 -10.18 10.44 -9.96
CA HIS A 77 -10.03 10.99 -11.33
C HIS A 77 -9.45 12.42 -11.35
N ARG A 78 -9.75 13.24 -10.34
CA ARG A 78 -9.23 14.62 -10.23
C ARG A 78 -7.88 14.73 -9.49
N LYS A 79 -7.22 13.61 -9.18
CA LYS A 79 -5.98 13.53 -8.38
C LYS A 79 -6.04 14.25 -7.01
N SER A 80 -7.22 14.66 -6.56
CA SER A 80 -7.41 15.42 -5.32
C SER A 80 -7.27 14.57 -4.06
N ARG A 81 -7.44 13.24 -4.20
CA ARG A 81 -7.30 12.28 -3.10
C ARG A 81 -6.31 11.19 -3.45
N ARG A 82 -5.34 11.02 -2.55
CA ARG A 82 -4.35 9.94 -2.51
C ARG A 82 -4.34 9.38 -1.09
N LEU A 83 -4.94 8.21 -0.92
CA LEU A 83 -4.83 7.43 0.30
C LEU A 83 -3.89 6.25 0.01
N GLY A 84 -2.96 5.99 0.92
CA GLY A 84 -2.11 4.81 0.93
C GLY A 84 -2.44 3.96 2.15
N GLY A 85 -2.27 2.66 2.05
CA GLY A 85 -2.66 1.76 3.13
C GLY A 85 -2.27 0.32 2.90
N THR A 86 -2.80 -0.54 3.75
CA THR A 86 -2.56 -1.98 3.75
C THR A 86 -3.85 -2.78 3.71
N VAL A 87 -3.76 -3.99 3.17
CA VAL A 87 -4.77 -5.04 3.22
C VAL A 87 -4.26 -6.14 4.14
N GLY A 88 -5.04 -6.53 5.13
CA GLY A 88 -4.76 -7.68 6.00
C GLY A 88 -5.02 -9.00 5.29
N ALA A 89 -4.47 -10.10 5.81
CA ALA A 89 -4.72 -11.45 5.29
C ALA A 89 -6.22 -11.83 5.34
N ASP A 90 -6.94 -11.29 6.31
CA ASP A 90 -8.39 -11.41 6.49
C ASP A 90 -9.22 -10.51 5.55
N GLY A 91 -8.56 -9.74 4.67
CA GLY A 91 -9.20 -8.80 3.76
C GLY A 91 -9.56 -7.47 4.39
N SER A 92 -9.17 -7.21 5.65
CA SER A 92 -9.33 -5.90 6.28
C SER A 92 -8.52 -4.82 5.54
N VAL A 93 -9.07 -3.62 5.41
CA VAL A 93 -8.43 -2.51 4.68
C VAL A 93 -8.31 -1.31 5.60
N THR A 94 -7.11 -0.75 5.67
CA THR A 94 -6.83 0.49 6.40
C THR A 94 -5.99 1.41 5.54
N MET A 95 -6.46 2.64 5.31
CA MET A 95 -5.77 3.63 4.50
C MET A 95 -5.78 5.01 5.17
N GLN A 96 -4.78 5.82 4.84
CA GLN A 96 -4.63 7.18 5.34
C GLN A 96 -4.00 8.07 4.26
N ASN A 97 -4.27 9.38 4.30
CA ASN A 97 -3.49 10.36 3.53
C ASN A 97 -2.22 10.77 4.29
N GLY A 98 -1.28 11.40 3.58
CA GLY A 98 0.02 11.78 4.16
C GLY A 98 -0.04 12.78 5.33
N ASP A 99 -1.10 13.60 5.43
CA ASP A 99 -1.29 14.56 6.53
C ASP A 99 -2.14 14.00 7.69
N GLY A 100 -2.64 12.77 7.56
CA GLY A 100 -3.46 12.09 8.54
C GLY A 100 -4.85 12.66 8.79
N SER A 101 -5.30 13.64 8.00
CA SER A 101 -6.65 14.21 8.14
C SER A 101 -7.74 13.31 7.56
N ARG A 102 -7.40 12.28 6.80
CA ARG A 102 -8.36 11.37 6.17
C ARG A 102 -7.97 9.93 6.44
N HIS A 103 -8.96 9.17 6.85
CA HIS A 103 -8.81 7.74 7.13
C HIS A 103 -9.88 6.96 6.38
N LEU A 104 -9.52 5.82 5.82
CA LEU A 104 -10.47 4.86 5.26
C LEU A 104 -10.27 3.53 5.96
N THR A 105 -11.34 2.99 6.51
CA THR A 105 -11.39 1.63 7.06
C THR A 105 -12.42 0.81 6.30
N GLY A 106 -12.14 -0.45 6.05
CA GLY A 106 -13.02 -1.29 5.23
C GLY A 106 -12.60 -2.74 5.17
N SER A 107 -13.14 -3.44 4.18
CA SER A 107 -12.88 -4.86 3.92
C SER A 107 -13.04 -5.20 2.45
N ILE A 108 -12.37 -6.27 2.03
CA ILE A 108 -12.54 -6.88 0.71
C ILE A 108 -13.15 -8.27 0.91
N GLN A 109 -14.32 -8.49 0.31
CA GLN A 109 -15.01 -9.79 0.31
C GLN A 109 -15.56 -10.05 -1.08
N ASP A 110 -15.37 -11.26 -1.61
CA ASP A 110 -15.89 -11.70 -2.90
C ASP A 110 -15.56 -10.74 -4.08
N GLY A 111 -14.37 -10.15 -4.06
CA GLY A 111 -13.92 -9.19 -5.08
C GLY A 111 -14.58 -7.80 -4.98
N VAL A 112 -15.30 -7.52 -3.89
CA VAL A 112 -15.90 -6.22 -3.59
C VAL A 112 -15.17 -5.58 -2.42
N LEU A 113 -14.65 -4.38 -2.63
CA LEU A 113 -14.10 -3.52 -1.60
C LEU A 113 -15.22 -2.60 -1.09
N THR A 114 -15.48 -2.67 0.21
CA THR A 114 -16.37 -1.76 0.93
C THR A 114 -15.60 -1.05 2.03
N GLY A 115 -15.82 0.24 2.21
CA GLY A 115 -15.17 0.99 3.29
C GLY A 115 -15.87 2.29 3.61
N THR A 116 -15.45 2.89 4.72
CA THR A 116 -15.91 4.19 5.19
C THR A 116 -14.71 5.13 5.24
N GLU A 117 -14.76 6.24 4.48
CA GLU A 117 -13.79 7.33 4.60
C GLU A 117 -14.32 8.32 5.63
N ILE A 118 -13.51 8.67 6.62
CA ILE A 118 -13.78 9.72 7.58
C ILE A 118 -12.83 10.89 7.26
N ASN A 119 -13.40 12.05 6.99
CA ASN A 119 -12.66 13.29 6.82
C ASN A 119 -12.60 14.05 8.15
N GLY A 120 -11.45 13.99 8.81
CA GLY A 120 -11.17 14.69 10.07
C GLY A 120 -10.88 16.18 9.90
N ASN A 121 -10.78 16.70 8.67
CA ASN A 121 -10.62 18.14 8.44
C ASN A 121 -11.98 18.83 8.29
N THR A 122 -12.60 19.17 9.42
CA THR A 122 -13.77 20.05 9.50
C THR A 122 -13.45 21.42 10.12
N THR A 123 -12.18 21.74 10.30
CA THR A 123 -11.73 23.05 10.76
C THR A 123 -11.89 24.09 9.66
N ARG A 124 -13.10 24.64 9.53
CA ARG A 124 -13.21 26.06 9.22
C ARG A 124 -12.59 26.77 10.42
N ASN A 125 -11.45 27.45 10.22
CA ASN A 125 -10.75 28.23 11.24
C ASN A 125 -11.58 29.46 11.68
N ASP A 126 -12.81 29.24 12.11
CA ASP A 126 -13.64 30.26 12.72
C ASP A 126 -13.70 29.98 14.22
N PRO A 127 -13.15 30.85 15.09
CA PRO A 127 -13.15 30.66 16.54
C PRO A 127 -14.57 30.66 17.15
N TYR A 128 -15.60 30.89 16.34
CA TYR A 128 -17.01 30.88 16.73
C TYR A 128 -17.83 29.76 16.08
N ALA A 129 -17.24 28.92 15.20
CA ALA A 129 -17.95 27.80 14.58
C ALA A 129 -17.86 26.57 15.49
N SER A 130 -18.99 26.14 16.06
CA SER A 130 -19.13 24.82 16.68
C SER A 130 -18.56 23.75 15.74
N ALA A 131 -17.62 22.94 16.25
CA ALA A 131 -16.90 21.93 15.47
C ALA A 131 -17.86 21.18 14.54
N ALA A 132 -17.70 21.39 13.23
CA ALA A 132 -18.58 20.73 12.28
C ALA A 132 -18.40 19.21 12.43
N PRO A 133 -19.51 18.44 12.49
CA PRO A 133 -19.44 16.99 12.70
C PRO A 133 -18.60 16.34 11.60
N PRO A 134 -17.82 15.29 11.91
CA PRO A 134 -16.98 14.61 10.93
C PRO A 134 -17.86 14.13 9.76
N CYS A 135 -17.46 14.44 8.54
CA CYS A 135 -18.13 13.93 7.35
C CYS A 135 -17.61 12.52 7.05
N SER A 136 -18.52 11.55 6.96
CA SER A 136 -18.24 10.21 6.48
C SER A 136 -18.80 9.98 5.07
N SER A 137 -18.12 9.09 4.34
CA SER A 137 -18.56 8.60 3.05
C SER A 137 -18.45 7.09 3.01
N ILE A 138 -19.44 6.43 2.42
CA ILE A 138 -19.37 5.02 2.11
C ILE A 138 -18.75 4.87 0.71
N LEU A 139 -17.76 3.99 0.59
CA LEU A 139 -17.07 3.68 -0.65
C LEU A 139 -17.36 2.23 -1.00
N ARG A 140 -17.71 1.98 -2.26
CA ARG A 140 -17.87 0.63 -2.80
C ARG A 140 -17.16 0.54 -4.13
N ALA A 141 -16.29 -0.46 -4.29
CA ALA A 141 -15.58 -0.74 -5.53
C ALA A 141 -15.56 -2.25 -5.81
N VAL A 142 -15.62 -2.60 -7.09
CA VAL A 142 -15.60 -4.00 -7.56
C VAL A 142 -14.30 -4.23 -8.32
N ARG A 143 -13.72 -5.43 -8.16
CA ARG A 143 -12.54 -5.85 -8.91
C ARG A 143 -12.82 -5.74 -10.40
N SER A 144 -12.00 -4.96 -11.10
CA SER A 144 -12.05 -4.87 -12.55
C SER A 144 -11.54 -6.18 -13.14
N PRO A 145 -12.21 -6.72 -14.18
CA PRO A 145 -11.70 -7.87 -14.92
C PRO A 145 -10.35 -7.57 -15.59
#